data_AF-A0A318ITM3-F1
#
_entry.id   AF-A0A318ITM3-F1
#
_cell.length_a   1.000
_cell.length_b   1.000
_cell.length_c   1.000
_cell.angle_alpha   90.00
_cell.angle_beta   90.00
_cell.angle_gamma   90.00
#
_symmetry.space_group_name_H-M   'P 1'
#
loop_
_entity.id
_entity.type
_entity.pdbx_description
1 polymer ?
#
loop_
_entity_poly.entity_id
_entity_poly.type
_entity_poly.pdbx_seq_one_letter_code
_entity_poly.pdbx_strand_id
1 'polypeptide(L)'
;MSETEPFFRYILRFFSVMLDCTTSMPFHVSPASHEELYDMAMQHYLQAESNPVDERYRFKASTATIVKTEESGGYQHQPLSLTIFARNPHGEYFMYSTTSPFAEKLLKHVSHRMARVVLGDAYLEPGLEQAA
;
A
#
# COMPACT_ATOMS: atom_id res chain seq x y z
N MET A 1 12.85 43.94 -40.01
CA MET A 1 12.86 42.59 -39.39
C MET A 1 14.29 42.33 -38.95
N SER A 2 14.45 41.90 -37.68
CA SER A 2 15.67 41.43 -36.99
C SER A 2 16.74 42.51 -36.71
N GLU A 3 16.92 43.04 -35.48
CA GLU A 3 17.40 42.42 -34.22
C GLU A 3 18.73 41.67 -34.43
N THR A 4 19.87 41.94 -33.77
CA THR A 4 20.17 42.61 -32.50
C THR A 4 21.70 42.88 -32.43
N GLU A 5 22.11 44.04 -31.92
CA GLU A 5 23.52 44.35 -31.56
C GLU A 5 23.88 43.83 -30.16
N PRO A 6 25.17 43.52 -29.88
CA PRO A 6 25.65 43.14 -28.55
C PRO A 6 26.27 44.35 -27.84
N PHE A 7 25.71 44.73 -26.68
CA PHE A 7 26.36 45.70 -25.80
C PHE A 7 26.61 45.15 -24.40
N PHE A 8 27.90 45.15 -24.10
CA PHE A 8 28.56 45.00 -22.84
C PHE A 8 27.99 45.88 -21.70
N ARG A 9 28.22 45.37 -20.48
CA ARG A 9 28.55 46.07 -19.22
C ARG A 9 27.46 46.31 -18.15
N TYR A 10 27.81 45.78 -16.98
CA TYR A 10 27.60 46.27 -15.60
C TYR A 10 26.27 45.97 -14.91
N ILE A 11 26.37 45.26 -13.77
CA ILE A 11 25.75 45.51 -12.45
C ILE A 11 26.27 44.38 -11.53
N LEU A 12 27.33 44.64 -10.74
CA LEU A 12 27.30 45.01 -9.31
C LEU A 12 26.99 43.85 -8.35
N ARG A 13 28.02 43.53 -7.56
CA ARG A 13 28.01 43.23 -6.11
C ARG A 13 26.68 42.73 -5.54
N PHE A 14 26.64 41.48 -5.10
CA PHE A 14 26.05 41.07 -3.80
C PHE A 14 26.30 39.58 -3.60
N PHE A 15 27.45 39.18 -3.04
CA PHE A 15 27.54 37.93 -2.28
C PHE A 15 28.63 38.08 -1.23
N SER A 16 28.28 38.85 -0.20
CA SER A 16 28.93 38.77 1.10
C SER A 16 28.06 37.87 1.97
N VAL A 17 28.66 36.82 2.49
CA VAL A 17 28.33 36.16 3.77
C VAL A 17 26.89 35.67 3.92
N MET A 18 26.71 34.37 3.67
CA MET A 18 25.99 33.48 4.59
C MET A 18 26.70 32.12 4.51
N LEU A 19 27.75 31.97 5.33
CA LEU A 19 28.07 30.67 5.90
C LEU A 19 26.89 30.32 6.81
N ASP A 20 25.86 29.71 6.24
CA ASP A 20 25.01 28.82 7.03
C ASP A 20 25.48 27.41 6.69
N CYS A 21 26.31 26.89 7.60
CA CYS A 21 26.52 25.47 7.78
C CYS A 21 25.16 24.80 7.95
N THR A 22 24.51 24.46 6.84
CA THR A 22 23.49 23.41 6.81
C THR A 22 24.25 22.12 7.05
N THR A 23 24.47 21.85 8.33
CA THR A 23 24.82 20.54 8.84
C THR A 23 23.72 19.64 8.32
N SER A 24 23.97 18.93 7.22
CA SER A 24 23.15 17.80 6.81
C SER A 24 23.39 16.74 7.89
N MET A 25 22.65 16.87 8.99
CA MET A 25 22.44 15.77 9.92
C MET A 25 22.06 14.59 9.03
N PRO A 26 22.84 13.50 9.00
CA PRO A 26 22.34 12.28 8.42
C PRO A 26 21.12 11.94 9.28
N PHE A 27 19.92 12.16 8.74
CA PHE A 27 18.72 11.57 9.30
C PHE A 27 18.99 10.07 9.22
N HIS A 28 19.49 9.52 10.31
CA HIS A 28 19.52 8.09 10.52
C HIS A 28 18.05 7.74 10.71
N VAL A 29 17.35 7.57 9.59
CA VAL A 29 16.04 6.95 9.58
C VAL A 29 16.33 5.56 10.08
N SER A 30 16.01 5.32 11.35
CA SER A 30 16.06 3.96 11.90
C SER A 30 15.18 3.13 10.96
N PRO A 31 15.67 1.98 10.45
CA PRO A 31 14.83 1.13 9.64
C PRO A 31 13.55 0.87 10.42
N ALA A 32 12.40 1.17 9.80
CA ALA A 32 11.10 0.98 10.43
C ALA A 32 11.03 -0.44 10.99
N SER A 33 10.51 -0.59 12.20
CA SER A 33 10.40 -1.89 12.83
C SER A 33 9.47 -2.80 12.02
N HIS A 34 9.60 -4.11 12.18
CA HIS A 34 8.72 -5.06 11.51
C HIS A 34 7.22 -4.77 11.81
N GLU A 35 6.93 -4.41 13.06
CA GLU A 35 5.60 -4.03 13.53
C GLU A 35 5.10 -2.75 12.85
N GLU A 36 5.95 -1.73 12.73
CA GLU A 36 5.60 -0.49 12.00
C GLU A 36 5.30 -0.76 10.52
N LEU A 37 6.09 -1.62 9.87
CA LEU A 37 5.85 -2.01 8.48
C LEU A 37 4.53 -2.75 8.32
N TYR A 38 4.19 -3.62 9.28
CA TYR A 38 2.92 -4.34 9.30
C TYR A 38 1.75 -3.37 9.47
N ASP A 39 1.82 -2.46 10.43
CA ASP A 39 0.77 -1.47 10.69
C ASP A 39 0.53 -0.57 9.48
N MET A 40 1.59 -0.13 8.81
CA MET A 40 1.48 0.64 7.58
C MET A 40 0.79 -0.17 6.46
N ALA A 41 1.18 -1.44 6.28
CA ALA A 41 0.55 -2.32 5.29
C ALA A 41 -0.94 -2.57 5.62
N MET A 42 -1.28 -2.73 6.90
CA MET A 42 -2.66 -2.88 7.35
C MET A 42 -3.48 -1.60 7.12
N GLN A 43 -2.91 -0.42 7.39
CA GLN A 43 -3.56 0.86 7.06
C GLN A 43 -3.84 0.97 5.55
N HIS A 44 -2.93 0.50 4.70
CA HIS A 44 -3.17 0.46 3.27
C HIS A 44 -4.26 -0.53 2.87
N TYR A 45 -4.34 -1.69 3.53
CA TYR A 45 -5.42 -2.63 3.33
C TYR A 45 -6.78 -2.00 3.70
N LEU A 46 -6.89 -1.27 4.80
CA LEU A 46 -8.14 -0.63 5.22
C LEU A 46 -8.70 0.37 4.21
N GLN A 47 -7.85 0.88 3.32
CA GLN A 47 -8.22 1.78 2.22
C GLN A 47 -8.55 1.02 0.92
N ALA A 48 -8.39 -0.30 0.88
CA ALA A 48 -8.61 -1.10 -0.32
C ALA A 48 -10.11 -1.23 -0.64
N GLU A 49 -10.45 -0.89 -1.87
CA GLU A 49 -11.81 -0.99 -2.39
C GLU A 49 -11.81 -1.40 -3.87
N SER A 50 -12.91 -1.99 -4.31
CA SER A 50 -13.19 -2.23 -5.72
C SER A 50 -14.65 -1.97 -6.01
N ASN A 51 -14.92 -1.28 -7.11
CA ASN A 51 -16.26 -0.85 -7.52
C ASN A 51 -16.68 -1.47 -8.87
N PRO A 52 -16.80 -2.81 -8.98
CA PRO A 52 -17.37 -3.43 -10.17
C PRO A 52 -18.87 -3.09 -10.33
N VAL A 53 -19.37 -3.37 -11.53
CA VAL A 53 -20.78 -3.12 -11.90
C VAL A 53 -21.73 -3.94 -11.02
N ASP A 54 -21.43 -5.22 -10.82
CA ASP A 54 -22.21 -6.11 -9.98
C ASP A 54 -21.84 -5.93 -8.50
N GLU A 55 -22.86 -5.62 -7.69
CA GLU A 55 -22.72 -5.33 -6.27
C GLU A 55 -22.14 -6.49 -5.47
N ARG A 56 -22.42 -7.73 -5.90
CA ARG A 56 -21.91 -8.95 -5.28
C ARG A 56 -20.39 -8.97 -5.22
N TYR A 57 -19.72 -8.39 -6.22
CA TYR A 57 -18.26 -8.35 -6.31
C TYR A 57 -17.67 -7.03 -5.81
N ARG A 58 -18.46 -6.13 -5.23
CA ARG A 58 -17.91 -4.93 -4.58
C ARG A 58 -17.12 -5.32 -3.35
N PHE A 59 -16.00 -4.63 -3.17
CA PHE A 59 -15.12 -4.84 -2.03
C PHE A 59 -14.87 -3.51 -1.35
N LYS A 60 -14.95 -3.52 -0.02
CA LYS A 60 -14.51 -2.43 0.83
C LYS A 60 -13.92 -3.04 2.08
N ALA A 61 -12.62 -2.85 2.28
CA ALA A 61 -11.90 -3.46 3.39
C ALA A 61 -12.51 -3.11 4.76
N SER A 62 -13.04 -1.89 4.93
CA SER A 62 -13.67 -1.45 6.18
C SER A 62 -14.92 -2.24 6.59
N THR A 63 -15.54 -2.97 5.66
CA THR A 63 -16.73 -3.81 5.90
C THR A 63 -16.46 -5.29 5.63
N ALA A 64 -15.24 -5.63 5.22
CA ALA A 64 -14.85 -6.99 4.90
C ALA A 64 -14.41 -7.72 6.17
N THR A 65 -14.71 -9.01 6.23
CA THR A 65 -14.22 -9.89 7.29
C THR A 65 -12.88 -10.46 6.86
N ILE A 66 -11.81 -10.20 7.62
CA ILE A 66 -10.51 -10.85 7.40
C ILE A 66 -10.63 -12.32 7.80
N VAL A 67 -10.25 -13.21 6.88
CA VAL A 67 -10.30 -14.66 7.08
C VAL A 67 -8.92 -15.21 7.38
N LYS A 68 -7.89 -14.71 6.68
CA LYS A 68 -6.51 -15.12 6.87
C LYS A 68 -5.57 -13.99 6.50
N THR A 69 -4.49 -13.87 7.26
CA THR A 69 -3.37 -12.98 6.97
C THR A 69 -2.11 -13.83 6.86
N GLU A 70 -1.30 -13.57 5.85
CA GLU A 70 -0.01 -14.20 5.63
C GLU A 70 1.05 -13.12 5.49
N GLU A 71 2.08 -13.24 6.31
CA GLU A 71 3.24 -12.36 6.30
C GLU A 71 4.44 -13.12 5.76
N SER A 72 5.23 -12.47 4.91
CA SER A 72 6.51 -13.00 4.47
C SER A 72 7.54 -11.88 4.37
N GLY A 73 8.81 -12.19 4.63
CA GLY A 73 9.87 -11.18 4.66
C GLY A 73 9.81 -10.29 5.91
N GLY A 74 10.30 -9.06 5.79
CA GLY A 74 10.36 -8.10 6.90
C GLY A 74 11.47 -8.40 7.93
N TYR A 75 12.41 -9.30 7.60
CA TYR A 75 13.64 -9.57 8.35
C TYR A 75 14.84 -9.26 7.45
N GLN A 76 15.89 -8.65 8.02
CA GLN A 76 17.20 -8.38 7.38
C GLN A 76 17.13 -8.03 5.87
N HIS A 77 16.87 -6.76 5.56
CA HIS A 77 16.89 -6.19 4.20
C HIS A 77 15.85 -6.74 3.20
N GLN A 78 14.98 -7.68 3.57
CA GLN A 78 13.88 -8.11 2.73
C GLN A 78 12.62 -7.26 2.98
N PRO A 79 11.92 -6.80 1.92
CA PRO A 79 10.67 -6.07 2.08
C PRO A 79 9.63 -6.97 2.76
N LEU A 80 8.83 -6.38 3.67
CA LEU A 80 7.66 -7.06 4.22
C LEU A 80 6.63 -7.24 3.11
N SER A 81 6.14 -8.46 2.93
CA SER A 81 4.96 -8.74 2.13
C SER A 81 3.82 -9.19 3.02
N LEU A 82 2.66 -8.57 2.79
CA LEU A 82 1.42 -8.87 3.50
C LEU A 82 0.38 -9.31 2.49
N THR A 83 -0.14 -10.52 2.65
CA THR A 83 -1.27 -11.05 1.90
C THR A 83 -2.46 -11.23 2.84
N ILE A 84 -3.59 -10.62 2.51
CA ILE A 84 -4.82 -10.69 3.30
C ILE A 84 -5.91 -11.30 2.44
N PHE A 85 -6.48 -12.38 2.94
CA PHE A 85 -7.70 -12.97 2.40
C PHE A 85 -8.88 -12.47 3.22
N ALA A 86 -9.82 -11.81 2.54
CA ALA A 86 -10.99 -11.22 3.17
C ALA A 86 -12.27 -11.56 2.40
N ARG A 87 -13.39 -11.50 3.10
CA ARG A 87 -14.71 -11.80 2.57
C ARG A 87 -15.60 -10.56 2.67
N ASN A 88 -16.28 -10.20 1.58
CA ASN A 88 -17.23 -9.09 1.61
C ASN A 88 -18.57 -9.52 2.28
N PRO A 89 -19.51 -8.58 2.56
CA PRO A 89 -20.81 -8.93 3.13
C PRO A 89 -21.67 -9.88 2.28
N HIS A 90 -21.41 -9.95 0.96
CA HIS A 90 -22.09 -10.88 0.05
C HIS A 90 -21.48 -12.28 0.06
N GLY A 91 -20.39 -12.46 0.80
CA GLY A 91 -19.73 -13.73 0.95
C GLY A 91 -18.67 -14.07 -0.10
N GLU A 92 -18.35 -13.13 -0.98
CA GLU A 92 -17.29 -13.27 -1.99
C GLU A 92 -15.91 -13.04 -1.39
N TYR A 93 -14.92 -13.76 -1.90
CA TYR A 93 -13.55 -13.72 -1.42
C TYR A 93 -12.66 -12.79 -2.24
N PHE A 94 -11.75 -12.11 -1.55
CA PHE A 94 -10.76 -11.22 -2.13
C PHE A 94 -9.41 -11.49 -1.52
N MET A 95 -8.37 -11.39 -2.34
CA MET A 95 -6.98 -11.41 -1.93
C MET A 95 -6.41 -10.02 -2.15
N TYR A 96 -5.93 -9.42 -1.06
CA TYR A 96 -5.09 -8.24 -1.08
C TYR A 96 -3.64 -8.68 -0.89
N SER A 97 -2.71 -8.15 -1.67
CA SER A 97 -1.28 -8.39 -1.51
C SER A 97 -0.51 -7.09 -1.69
N THR A 98 0.49 -6.87 -0.84
CA THR A 98 1.44 -5.76 -0.95
C THR A 98 2.85 -6.24 -0.57
N THR A 99 3.87 -5.66 -1.19
CA THR A 99 5.30 -6.00 -1.02
C THR A 99 6.07 -4.72 -0.69
N SER A 100 6.08 -4.30 0.58
CA SER A 100 6.46 -2.96 1.08
C SER A 100 5.31 -1.95 1.04
N PRO A 101 5.15 -1.09 2.07
CA PRO A 101 4.10 -0.07 2.11
C PRO A 101 4.11 0.88 0.90
N PHE A 102 5.23 1.00 0.19
CA PHE A 102 5.38 1.87 -0.97
C PHE A 102 5.23 1.17 -2.33
N ALA A 103 4.97 -0.13 -2.36
CA ALA A 103 4.93 -0.89 -3.60
C ALA A 103 3.52 -1.12 -4.16
N GLU A 104 3.48 -1.78 -5.32
CA GLU A 104 2.25 -2.15 -6.00
C GLU A 104 1.31 -2.94 -5.07
N LYS A 105 0.06 -2.50 -5.07
CA LYS A 105 -1.04 -3.10 -4.31
C LYS A 105 -1.85 -3.93 -5.27
N LEU A 106 -2.08 -5.19 -4.92
CA LEU A 106 -2.87 -6.10 -5.70
C LEU A 106 -4.15 -6.43 -4.94
N LEU A 107 -5.29 -6.01 -5.47
CA LEU A 107 -6.59 -6.48 -4.99
C LEU A 107 -7.23 -7.33 -6.10
N LYS A 108 -7.52 -8.59 -5.77
CA LYS A 108 -8.13 -9.55 -6.71
C LYS A 108 -9.31 -10.25 -6.07
N HIS A 109 -10.40 -10.40 -6.83
CA HIS A 109 -11.46 -11.34 -6.50
C HIS A 109 -10.94 -12.78 -6.65
N VAL A 110 -11.36 -13.64 -5.73
CA VAL A 110 -10.96 -15.04 -5.68
C VAL A 110 -12.22 -15.89 -5.68
N SER A 111 -12.34 -16.77 -6.67
CA SER A 111 -13.47 -17.72 -6.71
C SER A 111 -13.52 -18.59 -5.46
N HIS A 112 -14.71 -19.00 -5.05
CA HIS A 112 -14.89 -19.92 -3.91
C HIS A 112 -14.07 -21.20 -4.02
N ARG A 113 -13.93 -21.75 -5.24
CA ARG A 113 -13.10 -22.93 -5.49
C ARG A 113 -11.63 -22.68 -5.12
N MET A 114 -11.08 -21.54 -5.55
CA MET A 114 -9.70 -21.18 -5.24
C MET A 114 -9.54 -20.83 -3.75
N ALA A 115 -10.48 -20.06 -3.19
CA ALA A 115 -10.48 -19.71 -1.78
C ALA A 115 -10.48 -20.96 -0.89
N ARG A 116 -11.26 -22.00 -1.22
CA ARG A 116 -11.27 -23.26 -0.49
C ARG A 116 -9.92 -23.98 -0.53
N VAL A 117 -9.23 -23.95 -1.67
CA VAL A 117 -7.90 -24.57 -1.82
C VAL A 117 -6.85 -23.81 -1.00
N VAL A 118 -6.86 -22.48 -1.05
CA VAL A 118 -5.83 -21.64 -0.41
C VAL A 118 -6.05 -21.52 1.11
N LEU A 119 -7.31 -21.41 1.54
CA LEU A 119 -7.64 -21.20 2.95
C LEU A 119 -7.73 -22.51 3.74
N GLY A 120 -8.00 -23.64 3.08
CA GLY A 120 -8.13 -24.94 3.75
C GLY A 120 -9.16 -24.87 4.89
N ASP A 121 -8.71 -25.15 6.11
CA ASP A 121 -9.55 -25.14 7.31
C ASP A 121 -10.07 -23.74 7.70
N ALA A 122 -9.42 -22.67 7.23
CA ALA A 122 -9.90 -21.30 7.44
C ALA A 122 -11.02 -20.89 6.47
N TYR A 123 -11.37 -21.75 5.50
CA TYR A 123 -12.42 -21.44 4.54
C TYR A 123 -13.80 -21.37 5.20
N LEU A 124 -14.50 -20.26 5.00
CA LEU A 124 -15.90 -20.08 5.42
C LEU A 124 -16.84 -20.43 4.26
N GLU A 125 -17.70 -21.42 4.45
CA GLU A 125 -18.68 -21.80 3.43
C GLU A 125 -19.71 -20.69 3.20
N PRO A 126 -20.08 -20.42 1.93
CA PRO A 126 -21.17 -19.51 1.64
C PRO A 126 -22.52 -20.11 2.09
N GLY A 127 -23.14 -19.53 3.11
CA GLY A 127 -24.57 -19.74 3.37
C GLY A 127 -24.99 -20.34 4.71
N LEU A 128 -24.16 -20.36 5.76
CA LEU A 128 -24.65 -20.76 7.10
C LEU A 128 -25.22 -19.60 7.94
N GLU A 129 -25.01 -18.34 7.54
CA GLU A 129 -25.45 -17.16 8.32
C GLU A 129 -26.77 -16.51 7.83
N GLN A 130 -27.40 -17.02 6.77
CA GLN A 130 -28.68 -16.49 6.28
C GLN A 130 -29.91 -17.22 6.84
N ALA A 131 -29.73 -18.06 7.86
CA ALA A 131 -30.80 -18.88 8.46
C ALA A 131 -31.11 -18.55 9.94
N ALA A 132 -30.67 -17.40 10.45
CA ALA A 132 -30.95 -16.93 11.82
C ALA A 132 -31.81 -15.66 11.82
#